data_AF-A0A368KLU2-F1
#
_entry.id   AF-A0A368KLU2-F1
#
_cell.length_a   1.000
_cell.length_b   1.000
_cell.length_c   1.000
_cell.angle_alpha   90.00
_cell.angle_beta   90.00
_cell.angle_gamma   90.00
#
_symmetry.space_group_name_H-M   'P 1'
#
loop_
_entity.id
_entity.type
_entity.pdbx_description
1 polymer ?
#
loop_
_entity_poly.entity_id
_entity_poly.type
_entity_poly.pdbx_seq_one_letter_code
_entity_poly.pdbx_strand_id
1 'polypeptide(L)'
;MNEIEFLPKRFREKQRRSTIKAPRLLIFSLLISLLAIVSLVELARLYQVRSQLANLKVQHKRIDLLAQQVEQTRAEVAQKRHYARLQTFLEYPYPRSQILAVLLNPLPGDITIKRIELTHSQVVGNSTRQKSEKGNGQVPPGDPMQIDLAQLIDENKTRQCTVELEGTTDNTSLLYTFLATLHESKLIESAKIESIDPQLDSDGREFSNFTAHVQIRRGHFRDFYTTIVQALPTVPGEGGVR
;
A
#
# COMPACT_ATOMS: atom_id res chain seq x y z
N MET A 1 -61.73 105.49 7.36
CA MET A 1 -62.83 104.58 7.74
C MET A 1 -62.17 103.33 8.27
N ASN A 2 -62.32 103.10 9.57
CA ASN A 2 -61.57 102.12 10.35
C ASN A 2 -62.31 100.78 10.29
N GLU A 3 -61.66 99.74 9.80
CA GLU A 3 -62.16 98.36 9.89
C GLU A 3 -62.18 97.94 11.36
N ILE A 4 -63.37 97.62 11.84
CA ILE A 4 -63.61 97.27 13.24
C ILE A 4 -63.19 95.81 13.44
N GLU A 5 -62.04 95.65 14.08
CA GLU A 5 -61.40 94.38 14.41
C GLU A 5 -62.12 93.71 15.61
N PHE A 6 -63.16 92.91 15.33
CA PHE A 6 -64.00 92.24 16.35
C PHE A 6 -63.45 90.90 16.87
N LEU A 7 -62.14 90.70 16.90
CA LEU A 7 -61.58 89.51 17.53
C LEU A 7 -60.81 89.83 18.82
N PRO A 8 -61.21 89.25 19.97
CA PRO A 8 -60.50 89.42 21.23
C PRO A 8 -59.03 88.98 21.10
N LYS A 9 -58.09 89.86 21.49
CA LYS A 9 -56.63 89.61 21.44
C LYS A 9 -56.21 88.26 22.06
N ARG A 10 -56.98 87.76 23.04
CA ARG A 10 -56.71 86.48 23.73
C ARG A 10 -56.88 85.23 22.85
N PHE A 11 -57.50 85.33 21.67
CA PHE A 11 -57.63 84.20 20.74
C PHE A 11 -56.53 84.12 19.67
N ARG A 12 -55.75 85.17 19.44
CA ARG A 12 -54.62 85.14 18.48
C ARG A 12 -53.41 84.35 19.01
N GLU A 13 -53.25 84.19 20.32
CA GLU A 13 -52.06 83.53 20.91
C GLU A 13 -52.14 82.01 21.00
N LYS A 14 -53.33 81.40 20.84
CA LYS A 14 -53.47 79.93 20.95
C LYS A 14 -53.02 79.18 19.69
N GLN A 15 -52.92 79.87 18.55
CA GLN A 15 -52.52 79.28 17.26
C GLN A 15 -51.01 79.28 16.99
N ARG A 16 -50.18 79.77 17.91
CA ARG A 16 -48.70 79.66 17.85
C ARG A 16 -48.12 78.65 18.83
N ARG A 17 -48.97 77.76 19.39
CA ARG A 17 -48.62 76.74 20.39
C ARG A 17 -48.87 75.30 19.94
N SER A 18 -48.91 75.05 18.63
CA SER A 18 -48.37 73.79 18.12
C SER A 18 -47.03 74.10 17.47
N THR A 19 -45.99 74.30 18.29
CA THR A 19 -44.66 73.91 17.86
C THR A 19 -44.77 72.41 17.60
N ILE A 20 -45.11 72.08 16.36
CA ILE A 20 -45.29 70.73 15.86
C ILE A 20 -44.09 69.96 16.41
N LYS A 21 -44.33 68.82 17.06
CA LYS A 21 -43.27 67.90 17.52
C LYS A 21 -42.50 67.28 16.33
N ALA A 22 -42.43 67.99 15.19
CA ALA A 22 -41.69 67.69 13.98
C ALA A 22 -40.23 67.30 14.24
N PRO A 23 -39.45 67.97 15.12
CA PRO A 23 -38.10 67.50 15.40
C PRO A 23 -38.09 66.13 16.10
N ARG A 24 -39.08 65.83 16.94
CA ARG A 24 -39.20 64.49 17.58
C ARG A 24 -39.61 63.42 16.57
N LEU A 25 -40.57 63.71 15.69
CA LEU A 25 -40.97 62.78 14.62
C LEU A 25 -39.81 62.48 13.66
N LEU A 26 -39.00 63.48 13.30
CA LEU A 26 -37.79 63.29 12.50
C LEU A 26 -36.78 62.38 13.17
N ILE A 27 -36.53 62.57 14.48
CA ILE A 27 -35.63 61.70 15.24
C ILE A 27 -36.17 60.26 15.27
N PHE A 28 -37.47 60.07 15.51
CA PHE A 28 -38.08 58.73 15.49
C PHE A 28 -38.01 58.09 14.09
N SER A 29 -38.29 58.84 13.02
CA SER A 29 -38.16 58.30 11.66
C SER A 29 -36.73 57.93 11.31
N LEU A 30 -35.75 58.73 11.76
CA LEU A 30 -34.33 58.45 11.55
C LEU A 30 -33.90 57.21 12.33
N LEU A 31 -34.36 57.05 13.56
CA LEU A 31 -34.05 55.88 14.40
C LEU A 31 -34.66 54.60 13.81
N ILE A 32 -35.92 54.65 13.34
CA ILE A 32 -36.58 53.52 12.65
C ILE A 32 -35.84 53.20 11.35
N SER A 33 -35.46 54.21 10.56
CA SER A 33 -34.69 54.02 9.33
C SER A 33 -33.34 53.37 9.61
N LEU A 34 -32.63 53.81 10.65
CA LEU A 34 -31.34 53.23 11.04
C LEU A 34 -31.50 51.75 11.44
N LEU A 35 -32.55 51.45 12.21
CA LEU A 35 -32.83 50.09 12.67
C LEU A 35 -33.21 49.16 11.50
N ALA A 36 -33.97 49.68 10.52
CA ALA A 36 -34.26 48.97 9.28
C ALA A 36 -32.99 48.68 8.45
N ILE A 37 -32.09 49.65 8.34
CA ILE A 37 -30.81 49.48 7.63
C ILE A 37 -29.95 48.41 8.32
N VAL A 38 -29.81 48.47 9.65
CA VAL A 38 -29.03 47.48 10.41
C VAL A 38 -29.64 46.07 10.25
N SER A 39 -30.97 45.95 10.34
CA SER A 39 -31.66 44.67 10.13
C SER A 39 -31.42 44.10 8.73
N LEU A 40 -31.41 44.95 7.70
CA LEU A 40 -31.16 44.54 6.33
C LEU A 40 -29.71 44.08 6.12
N VAL A 41 -28.74 44.75 6.75
CA VAL A 41 -27.32 44.34 6.72
C VAL A 41 -27.11 42.99 7.41
N GLU A 42 -27.71 42.78 8.59
CA GLU A 42 -27.63 41.50 9.30
C GLU A 42 -28.28 40.36 8.50
N LEU A 43 -29.43 40.63 7.86
CA LEU A 43 -30.08 39.68 6.97
C LEU A 43 -29.18 39.33 5.77
N ALA A 44 -28.56 40.32 5.14
CA ALA A 44 -27.61 40.09 4.03
C ALA A 44 -26.40 39.24 4.46
N ARG A 45 -25.84 39.49 5.66
CA ARG A 45 -24.75 38.68 6.23
C ARG A 45 -25.19 37.24 6.47
N LEU A 46 -26.39 37.02 7.02
CA LEU A 46 -26.93 35.67 7.22
C LEU A 46 -27.10 34.93 5.90
N TYR A 47 -27.56 35.61 4.84
CA TYR A 47 -27.65 35.02 3.51
C TYR A 47 -26.28 34.64 2.95
N GLN A 48 -25.27 35.52 3.08
CA GLN A 48 -23.91 35.25 2.62
C GLN A 48 -23.31 34.03 3.34
N VAL A 49 -23.41 33.97 4.67
CA VAL A 49 -22.91 32.83 5.46
C VAL A 49 -23.62 31.53 5.09
N ARG A 50 -24.95 31.58 4.90
CA ARG A 50 -25.71 30.39 4.45
C ARG A 50 -25.26 29.90 3.08
N SER A 51 -24.96 30.81 2.16
CA SER A 51 -24.46 30.44 0.82
C SER A 51 -23.07 29.81 0.88
N GLN A 52 -22.18 30.34 1.71
CA GLN A 52 -20.84 29.77 1.94
C GLN A 52 -20.93 28.38 2.58
N LEU A 53 -21.83 28.21 3.56
CA LEU A 53 -22.08 26.93 4.21
C LEU A 53 -22.65 25.90 3.22
N ALA A 54 -23.56 26.32 2.33
CA ALA A 54 -24.08 25.45 1.27
C ALA A 54 -22.95 25.00 0.30
N ASN A 55 -22.07 25.92 -0.11
CA ASN A 55 -20.94 25.60 -0.97
C ASN A 55 -19.94 24.66 -0.29
N LEU A 56 -19.62 24.91 0.99
CA LEU A 56 -18.72 24.05 1.77
C LEU A 56 -19.32 22.66 1.97
N LYS A 57 -20.64 22.55 2.23
CA LYS A 57 -21.34 21.26 2.29
C LYS A 57 -21.22 20.46 0.99
N VAL A 58 -21.32 21.12 -0.17
CA VAL A 58 -21.14 20.44 -1.47
C VAL A 58 -19.70 19.96 -1.64
N GLN A 59 -18.71 20.77 -1.25
CA GLN A 59 -17.30 20.37 -1.29
C GLN A 59 -17.00 19.20 -0.36
N HIS A 60 -17.51 19.23 0.87
CA HIS A 60 -17.31 18.15 1.84
C HIS A 60 -17.89 16.83 1.32
N LYS A 61 -19.12 16.85 0.76
CA LYS A 61 -19.71 15.67 0.12
C LYS A 61 -18.85 15.11 -1.03
N ARG A 62 -18.20 15.97 -1.82
CA ARG A 62 -17.28 15.52 -2.88
C ARG A 62 -16.04 14.86 -2.30
N ILE A 63 -15.49 15.40 -1.23
CA ILE A 63 -14.33 14.81 -0.52
C ILE A 63 -14.72 13.44 0.05
N ASP A 64 -15.90 13.32 0.67
CA ASP A 64 -16.37 12.04 1.22
C ASP A 64 -16.54 10.97 0.13
N LEU A 65 -17.09 11.35 -1.03
CA LEU A 65 -17.21 10.44 -2.18
C LEU A 65 -15.83 10.02 -2.72
N LEU A 66 -14.88 10.95 -2.83
CA LEU A 66 -13.51 10.62 -3.25
C LEU A 66 -12.82 9.71 -2.24
N ALA A 67 -13.00 9.96 -0.93
CA ALA A 67 -12.47 9.10 0.12
C ALA A 67 -13.02 7.67 0.00
N GLN A 68 -14.33 7.52 -0.24
CA GLN A 68 -14.95 6.22 -0.49
C GLN A 68 -14.39 5.53 -1.73
N GLN A 69 -14.20 6.25 -2.83
CA GLN A 69 -13.59 5.70 -4.06
C GLN A 69 -12.15 5.24 -3.83
N VAL A 70 -11.36 6.01 -3.08
CA VAL A 70 -9.98 5.64 -2.73
C VAL A 70 -9.97 4.37 -1.89
N GLU A 71 -10.84 4.25 -0.90
CA GLU A 71 -10.93 3.04 -0.07
C GLU A 71 -11.40 1.82 -0.87
N GLN A 72 -12.37 1.98 -1.77
CA GLN A 72 -12.78 0.91 -2.70
C GLN A 72 -11.62 0.47 -3.59
N THR A 73 -10.91 1.41 -4.19
CA THR A 73 -9.76 1.12 -5.07
C THR A 73 -8.64 0.43 -4.28
N ARG A 74 -8.37 0.86 -3.04
CA ARG A 74 -7.39 0.22 -2.15
C ARG A 74 -7.79 -1.23 -1.83
N ALA A 75 -9.06 -1.47 -1.54
CA ALA A 75 -9.58 -2.81 -1.29
C ALA A 75 -9.44 -3.71 -2.52
N GLU A 76 -9.78 -3.21 -3.72
CA GLU A 76 -9.60 -3.95 -4.97
C GLU A 76 -8.14 -4.29 -5.27
N VAL A 77 -7.23 -3.32 -5.07
CA VAL A 77 -5.79 -3.52 -5.25
C VAL A 77 -5.26 -4.54 -4.25
N ALA A 78 -5.71 -4.49 -3.00
CA ALA A 78 -5.33 -5.48 -1.99
C ALA A 78 -5.77 -6.88 -2.41
N GLN A 79 -7.04 -7.04 -2.82
CA GLN A 79 -7.57 -8.32 -3.29
C GLN A 79 -6.81 -8.88 -4.49
N LYS A 80 -6.57 -8.04 -5.52
CA LYS A 80 -5.79 -8.44 -6.71
C LYS A 80 -4.35 -8.83 -6.36
N ARG A 81 -3.74 -8.16 -5.39
CA ARG A 81 -2.39 -8.53 -4.89
C ARG A 81 -2.41 -9.88 -4.18
N HIS A 82 -3.44 -10.18 -3.39
CA HIS A 82 -3.57 -11.49 -2.74
C HIS A 82 -3.72 -12.60 -3.78
N TYR A 83 -4.58 -12.39 -4.77
CA TYR A 83 -4.75 -13.32 -5.89
C TYR A 83 -3.45 -13.56 -6.67
N ALA A 84 -2.77 -12.48 -7.07
CA ALA A 84 -1.50 -12.59 -7.81
C ALA A 84 -0.43 -13.32 -7.00
N ARG A 85 -0.35 -13.08 -5.68
CA ARG A 85 0.58 -13.80 -4.79
C ARG A 85 0.28 -15.29 -4.72
N LEU A 86 -1.00 -15.65 -4.56
CA LEU A 86 -1.43 -17.04 -4.53
C LEU A 86 -1.12 -17.73 -5.86
N GLN A 87 -1.47 -17.11 -6.99
CA GLN A 87 -1.18 -17.65 -8.31
C GLN A 87 0.33 -17.83 -8.53
N THR A 88 1.13 -16.81 -8.20
CA THR A 88 2.60 -16.90 -8.32
C THR A 88 3.16 -18.02 -7.46
N PHE A 89 2.63 -18.21 -6.25
CA PHE A 89 3.07 -19.29 -5.36
C PHE A 89 2.69 -20.68 -5.88
N LEU A 90 1.51 -20.82 -6.49
CA LEU A 90 1.05 -22.08 -7.08
C LEU A 90 1.88 -22.46 -8.31
N GLU A 91 2.23 -21.48 -9.16
CA GLU A 91 3.04 -21.71 -10.36
C GLU A 91 4.53 -21.92 -10.02
N TYR A 92 5.07 -21.11 -9.10
CA TYR A 92 6.49 -21.07 -8.77
C TYR A 92 6.70 -21.02 -7.25
N PRO A 93 6.53 -22.16 -6.55
CA PRO A 93 6.77 -22.20 -5.11
C PRO A 93 8.22 -21.78 -4.82
N TYR A 94 9.18 -22.32 -5.56
CA TYR A 94 10.58 -21.93 -5.46
C TYR A 94 10.93 -20.90 -6.55
N PRO A 95 11.43 -19.70 -6.18
CA PRO A 95 11.75 -18.66 -7.16
C PRO A 95 13.01 -19.06 -7.95
N ARG A 96 12.81 -19.74 -9.07
CA ARG A 96 13.89 -20.27 -9.95
C ARG A 96 14.93 -19.20 -10.27
N SER A 97 14.51 -17.97 -10.57
CA SER A 97 15.40 -16.86 -10.89
C SER A 97 16.32 -16.46 -9.73
N GLN A 98 15.84 -16.52 -8.49
CA GLN A 98 16.66 -16.17 -7.31
C GLN A 98 17.65 -17.29 -6.99
N ILE A 99 17.21 -18.54 -7.13
CA ILE A 99 18.08 -19.71 -6.97
C ILE A 99 19.19 -19.64 -8.01
N LEU A 100 18.86 -19.40 -9.28
CA LEU A 100 19.83 -19.24 -10.36
C LEU A 100 20.77 -18.05 -10.10
N ALA A 101 20.27 -16.90 -9.66
CA ALA A 101 21.11 -15.75 -9.35
C ALA A 101 22.13 -16.08 -8.24
N VAL A 102 21.71 -16.77 -7.17
CA VAL A 102 22.63 -17.18 -6.10
C VAL A 102 23.68 -18.16 -6.59
N LEU A 103 23.33 -19.07 -7.51
CA LEU A 103 24.25 -20.06 -8.04
C LEU A 103 25.24 -19.47 -9.05
N LEU A 104 24.79 -18.53 -9.89
CA LEU A 104 25.57 -17.99 -10.99
C LEU A 104 26.40 -16.76 -10.62
N ASN A 105 25.96 -15.95 -9.64
CA ASN A 105 26.68 -14.72 -9.26
C ASN A 105 28.10 -14.96 -8.72
N PRO A 106 28.36 -15.98 -7.87
CA PRO A 106 29.71 -16.26 -7.38
C PRO A 106 30.49 -17.23 -8.29
N LEU A 107 30.01 -17.55 -9.49
CA LEU A 107 30.63 -18.54 -10.36
C LEU A 107 31.98 -18.02 -10.90
N PRO A 108 33.10 -18.69 -10.61
CA PRO A 108 34.39 -18.32 -11.20
C PRO A 108 34.41 -18.67 -12.69
N GLY A 109 35.15 -17.89 -13.49
CA GLY A 109 35.22 -18.07 -14.94
C GLY A 109 35.78 -19.43 -15.40
N ASP A 110 36.51 -20.12 -14.54
CA ASP A 110 37.12 -21.43 -14.81
C ASP A 110 36.16 -22.61 -14.61
N ILE A 111 34.95 -22.36 -14.09
CA ILE A 111 33.91 -23.38 -13.90
C ILE A 111 32.81 -23.17 -14.93
N THR A 112 32.52 -24.21 -15.71
CA THR A 112 31.43 -24.21 -16.68
C THR A 112 30.30 -25.11 -16.20
N ILE A 113 29.11 -24.55 -16.00
CA ILE A 113 27.92 -25.33 -15.66
C ILE A 113 27.23 -25.80 -16.94
N LYS A 114 27.04 -27.12 -17.08
CA LYS A 114 26.37 -27.75 -18.23
C LYS A 114 24.88 -27.93 -17.99
N ARG A 115 24.49 -28.35 -16.79
CA ARG A 115 23.10 -28.63 -16.43
C ARG A 115 22.80 -28.16 -15.01
N ILE A 116 21.61 -27.59 -14.86
CA ILE A 116 21.02 -27.25 -13.57
C ILE A 116 19.64 -27.90 -13.53
N GLU A 117 19.42 -28.80 -12.58
CA GLU A 117 18.13 -29.45 -12.39
C GLU A 117 17.60 -29.17 -10.99
N LEU A 118 16.33 -28.77 -10.91
CA LEU A 118 15.65 -28.54 -9.64
C LEU A 118 14.71 -29.70 -9.35
N THR A 119 15.06 -30.48 -8.33
CA THR A 119 14.24 -31.58 -7.84
C THR A 119 13.56 -31.21 -6.52
N HIS A 120 12.32 -31.70 -6.35
CA HIS A 120 11.54 -31.49 -5.14
C HIS A 120 11.27 -32.84 -4.51
N SER A 121 11.86 -33.11 -3.35
CA SER A 121 11.60 -34.32 -2.60
C SER A 121 10.76 -33.99 -1.37
N GLN A 122 9.72 -34.79 -1.14
CA GLN A 122 9.09 -34.80 0.17
C GLN A 122 10.04 -35.52 1.10
N VAL A 123 10.43 -34.85 2.18
CA VAL A 123 11.23 -35.46 3.22
C VAL A 123 10.31 -36.45 3.90
N VAL A 124 10.49 -37.74 3.61
CA VAL A 124 9.82 -38.84 4.32
C VAL A 124 10.46 -38.93 5.70
N GLY A 125 10.27 -37.89 6.52
CA GLY A 125 10.47 -38.01 7.95
C GLY A 125 9.39 -38.97 8.43
N ASN A 126 9.79 -39.97 9.21
CA ASN A 126 8.90 -40.80 10.03
C ASN A 126 8.20 -39.93 11.10
N SER A 127 7.52 -38.87 10.68
CA SER A 127 6.65 -38.08 11.50
C SER A 127 5.36 -38.86 11.61
N THR A 128 5.30 -39.69 12.64
CA THR A 128 4.08 -40.17 13.26
C THR A 128 3.09 -39.02 13.22
N ARG A 129 2.07 -39.14 12.37
CA ARG A 129 0.95 -38.21 12.24
C ARG A 129 0.43 -37.88 13.64
N GLN A 130 0.94 -36.81 14.24
CA GLN A 130 0.10 -35.97 15.09
C GLN A 130 -0.86 -35.29 14.12
N LYS A 131 -1.92 -36.04 13.83
CA LYS A 131 -3.21 -35.55 13.40
C LYS A 131 -3.49 -34.34 14.29
N SER A 132 -3.24 -33.13 13.76
CA SER A 132 -3.49 -31.89 14.47
C SER A 132 -4.90 -31.97 15.02
N GLU A 133 -4.95 -32.06 16.35
CA GLU A 133 -6.18 -31.93 17.08
C GLU A 133 -6.87 -30.65 16.62
N LYS A 134 -8.17 -30.79 16.44
CA LYS A 134 -9.15 -29.71 16.47
C LYS A 134 -8.81 -28.74 17.61
N GLY A 135 -8.01 -27.73 17.33
CA GLY A 135 -7.71 -26.63 18.24
C GLY A 135 -8.51 -25.42 17.79
N ASN A 136 -9.69 -25.24 18.40
CA ASN A 136 -10.57 -24.07 18.34
C ASN A 136 -10.94 -23.54 16.95
N GLY A 137 -12.21 -23.72 16.58
CA GLY A 137 -12.86 -23.14 15.39
C GLY A 137 -13.02 -21.62 15.42
N GLN A 138 -11.94 -20.89 15.71
CA GLN A 138 -11.82 -19.49 15.33
C GLN A 138 -11.10 -19.46 13.99
N VAL A 139 -11.89 -19.33 12.93
CA VAL A 139 -11.37 -18.97 11.60
C VAL A 139 -10.50 -17.73 11.82
N PRO A 140 -9.19 -17.76 11.49
CA PRO A 140 -8.34 -16.60 11.67
C PRO A 140 -8.97 -15.43 10.91
N PRO A 141 -9.10 -14.24 11.54
CA PRO A 141 -9.68 -13.09 10.87
C PRO A 141 -8.78 -12.70 9.70
N GLY A 142 -9.26 -12.89 8.47
CA GLY A 142 -8.48 -12.64 7.26
C GLY A 142 -9.26 -12.98 5.99
N ASP A 143 -8.78 -12.46 4.87
CA ASP A 143 -9.26 -12.84 3.54
C ASP A 143 -8.98 -14.35 3.32
N PRO A 144 -9.95 -15.18 2.87
CA PRO A 144 -9.73 -16.61 2.64
C PRO A 144 -8.49 -16.91 1.81
N MET A 145 -8.16 -16.08 0.81
CA MET A 145 -6.96 -16.27 -0.02
C MET A 145 -5.65 -16.18 0.78
N GLN A 146 -5.62 -15.38 1.83
CA GLN A 146 -4.44 -15.27 2.71
C GLN A 146 -4.29 -16.50 3.59
N ILE A 147 -5.41 -17.07 4.06
CA ILE A 147 -5.44 -18.28 4.87
C ILE A 147 -4.94 -19.46 4.02
N ASP A 148 -5.47 -19.60 2.81
CA ASP A 148 -5.05 -20.64 1.86
C ASP A 148 -3.56 -20.52 1.51
N LEU A 149 -3.08 -19.30 1.22
CA LEU A 149 -1.67 -19.06 0.94
C LEU A 149 -0.79 -19.40 2.15
N ALA A 150 -1.20 -19.05 3.37
CA ALA A 150 -0.46 -19.38 4.59
C ALA A 150 -0.37 -20.91 4.79
N GLN A 151 -1.48 -21.63 4.57
CA GLN A 151 -1.51 -23.07 4.64
C GLN A 151 -0.61 -23.71 3.58
N LEU A 152 -0.67 -23.25 2.33
CA LEU A 152 0.18 -23.74 1.24
C LEU A 152 1.68 -23.47 1.51
N ILE A 153 2.01 -22.34 2.12
CA ILE A 153 3.37 -22.05 2.59
C ILE A 153 3.79 -23.06 3.66
N ASP A 154 2.92 -23.36 4.63
CA ASP A 154 3.20 -24.32 5.69
C ASP A 154 3.38 -25.74 5.16
N GLU A 155 2.56 -26.16 4.20
CA GLU A 155 2.71 -27.44 3.52
C GLU A 155 4.03 -27.50 2.74
N ASN A 156 4.38 -26.45 2.01
CA ASN A 156 5.64 -26.41 1.24
C ASN A 156 6.89 -26.31 2.13
N LYS A 157 6.80 -25.80 3.36
CA LYS A 157 7.93 -25.83 4.33
C LYS A 157 8.40 -27.25 4.63
N THR A 158 7.54 -28.27 4.47
CA THR A 158 7.90 -29.68 4.67
C THR A 158 8.66 -30.28 3.49
N ARG A 159 8.60 -29.66 2.31
CA ARG A 159 9.27 -30.13 1.10
C ARG A 159 10.72 -29.65 1.10
N GLN A 160 11.61 -30.48 0.60
CA GLN A 160 12.99 -30.11 0.36
C GLN A 160 13.19 -29.87 -1.13
N CYS A 161 13.87 -28.78 -1.46
CA CYS A 161 14.33 -28.50 -2.82
C CYS A 161 15.83 -28.74 -2.89
N THR A 162 16.23 -29.60 -3.82
CA THR A 162 17.62 -29.90 -4.11
C THR A 162 17.88 -29.45 -5.54
N VAL A 163 18.98 -28.73 -5.73
CA VAL A 163 19.48 -28.34 -7.04
C VAL A 163 20.68 -29.21 -7.37
N GLU A 164 20.58 -29.95 -8.45
CA GLU A 164 21.68 -30.71 -9.02
C GLU A 164 22.40 -29.83 -10.05
N LEU A 165 23.71 -29.74 -9.88
CA LEU A 165 24.62 -28.97 -10.74
C LEU A 165 25.58 -29.96 -11.38
N GLU A 166 25.55 -30.03 -12.71
CA GLU A 166 26.54 -30.77 -13.48
C GLU A 166 27.40 -29.76 -14.24
N GLY A 167 28.72 -29.93 -14.20
CA GLY A 167 29.64 -29.00 -14.85
C GLY A 167 31.04 -29.56 -15.07
N THR A 168 31.91 -28.72 -15.62
CA THR A 168 33.34 -28.98 -15.80
C THR A 168 34.17 -27.94 -15.07
N THR A 169 35.32 -28.37 -14.55
CA THR A 169 36.33 -27.48 -13.96
C THR A 169 37.73 -27.99 -14.29
N ASP A 170 38.62 -27.06 -14.63
CA ASP A 170 40.05 -27.33 -14.78
C ASP A 170 40.77 -27.30 -13.42
N ASN A 171 40.16 -26.68 -12.41
CA ASN A 171 40.74 -26.50 -11.09
C ASN A 171 39.78 -26.95 -9.98
N THR A 172 40.07 -28.11 -9.39
CA THR A 172 39.29 -28.69 -8.29
C THR A 172 39.31 -27.82 -7.03
N SER A 173 40.38 -27.04 -6.81
CA SER A 173 40.47 -26.15 -5.64
C SER A 173 39.44 -25.02 -5.72
N LEU A 174 39.24 -24.43 -6.90
CA LEU A 174 38.23 -23.39 -7.14
C LEU A 174 36.81 -23.92 -6.95
N LEU A 175 36.56 -25.19 -7.29
CA LEU A 175 35.26 -25.82 -7.06
C LEU A 175 34.92 -25.88 -5.57
N TYR A 176 35.87 -26.26 -4.70
CA TYR A 176 35.64 -26.26 -3.25
C TYR A 176 35.44 -24.85 -2.70
N THR A 177 36.21 -23.86 -3.18
CA THR A 177 36.00 -22.45 -2.81
C THR A 177 34.62 -21.96 -3.24
N PHE A 178 34.19 -22.26 -4.46
CA PHE A 178 32.86 -21.91 -4.96
C PHE A 178 31.75 -22.49 -4.08
N LEU A 179 31.83 -23.78 -3.73
CA LEU A 179 30.84 -24.40 -2.85
C LEU A 179 30.84 -23.80 -1.43
N ALA A 180 32.01 -23.41 -0.92
CA ALA A 180 32.10 -22.69 0.35
C ALA A 180 31.39 -21.33 0.27
N THR A 181 31.59 -20.56 -0.81
CA THR A 181 30.89 -19.28 -1.02
C THR A 181 29.38 -19.46 -1.18
N LEU A 182 28.94 -20.56 -1.81
CA LEU A 182 27.51 -20.88 -1.89
C LEU A 182 26.91 -21.16 -0.51
N HIS A 183 27.64 -21.83 0.38
CA HIS A 183 27.19 -22.09 1.75
C HIS A 183 27.05 -20.82 2.61
N GLU A 184 27.74 -19.72 2.26
CA GLU A 184 27.57 -18.42 2.93
C GLU A 184 26.25 -17.72 2.56
N SER A 185 25.62 -18.12 1.46
CA SER A 185 24.34 -17.56 1.03
C SER A 185 23.20 -17.94 1.97
N LYS A 186 22.37 -16.95 2.33
CA LYS A 186 21.18 -17.17 3.18
C LYS A 186 20.17 -18.18 2.59
N LEU A 187 20.19 -18.36 1.26
CA LEU A 187 19.28 -19.25 0.53
C LEU A 187 19.71 -20.72 0.56
N ILE A 188 20.99 -21.00 0.81
CA ILE A 188 21.55 -22.35 0.70
C ILE A 188 21.72 -22.91 2.11
N GLU A 189 21.26 -24.15 2.31
CA GLU A 189 21.39 -24.87 3.58
C GLU A 189 22.63 -25.75 3.59
N SER A 190 22.89 -26.45 2.49
CA SER A 190 24.13 -27.21 2.31
C SER A 190 24.46 -27.35 0.83
N ALA A 191 25.75 -27.45 0.51
CA ALA A 191 26.24 -27.77 -0.82
C ALA A 191 27.23 -28.93 -0.69
N LYS A 192 27.02 -30.02 -1.43
CA LYS A 192 27.85 -31.22 -1.37
C LYS A 192 28.22 -31.67 -2.78
N ILE A 193 29.45 -32.10 -2.95
CA ILE A 193 29.88 -32.78 -4.18
C ILE A 193 29.49 -34.24 -4.07
N GLU A 194 28.87 -34.78 -5.11
CA GLU A 194 28.58 -36.20 -5.24
C GLU A 194 29.71 -36.93 -5.95
N SER A 195 30.15 -36.44 -7.10
CA SER A 195 31.21 -37.05 -7.90
C SER A 195 32.12 -36.00 -8.53
N ILE A 196 33.39 -36.40 -8.72
CA ILE A 196 34.38 -35.68 -9.52
C ILE A 196 35.07 -36.73 -10.39
N ASP A 197 34.81 -36.68 -11.69
CA ASP A 197 35.36 -37.61 -12.67
C ASP A 197 36.40 -36.89 -13.54
N PRO A 198 37.70 -37.18 -13.36
CA PRO A 198 38.74 -36.59 -14.21
C PRO A 198 38.65 -37.16 -15.63
N GLN A 199 38.71 -36.28 -16.62
CA GLN A 199 38.75 -36.60 -18.04
C GLN A 199 39.93 -35.89 -18.70
N LEU A 200 40.46 -36.51 -19.75
CA LEU A 200 41.41 -35.87 -20.65
C LEU A 200 40.68 -35.40 -21.90
N ASP A 201 40.89 -34.14 -22.25
CA ASP A 201 40.48 -33.63 -23.55
C ASP A 201 41.37 -34.20 -24.67
N SER A 202 40.87 -34.13 -25.89
CA SER A 202 41.60 -34.41 -27.12
C SER A 202 42.92 -33.64 -27.24
N ASP A 203 43.00 -32.45 -26.62
CA ASP A 203 44.20 -31.61 -26.54
C ASP A 203 45.17 -32.01 -25.41
N GLY A 204 44.87 -33.08 -24.66
CA GLY A 204 45.68 -33.55 -23.54
C GLY A 204 45.55 -32.71 -22.27
N ARG A 205 44.56 -31.79 -22.21
CA ARG A 205 44.26 -31.02 -21.00
C ARG A 205 43.40 -31.86 -20.07
N GLU A 206 43.77 -31.89 -18.79
CA GLU A 206 42.98 -32.54 -17.76
C GLU A 206 41.87 -31.59 -17.31
N PHE A 207 40.62 -32.02 -17.42
CA PHE A 207 39.45 -31.34 -16.85
C PHE A 207 38.63 -32.34 -16.05
N SER A 208 37.97 -31.89 -14.99
CA SER A 208 37.11 -32.75 -14.18
C SER A 208 35.64 -32.42 -14.46
N ASN A 209 34.83 -33.44 -14.78
CA ASN A 209 33.38 -33.30 -14.66
C ASN A 209 33.02 -33.43 -13.17
N PHE A 210 32.09 -32.61 -12.71
CA PHE A 210 31.59 -32.70 -11.35
C PHE A 210 30.06 -32.70 -11.33
N THR A 211 29.53 -33.40 -10.34
CA THR A 211 28.12 -33.32 -9.95
C THR A 211 28.03 -32.85 -8.50
N ALA A 212 27.28 -31.79 -8.26
CA ALA A 212 27.08 -31.21 -6.94
C ALA A 212 25.58 -31.05 -6.62
N HIS A 213 25.22 -31.37 -5.38
CA HIS A 213 23.87 -31.19 -4.84
C HIS A 213 23.85 -30.02 -3.88
N VAL A 214 23.04 -29.02 -4.21
CA VAL A 214 22.81 -27.84 -3.38
C VAL A 214 21.41 -27.93 -2.79
N GLN A 215 21.32 -28.04 -1.47
CA GLN A 215 20.07 -28.03 -0.74
C GLN A 215 19.66 -26.60 -0.42
N ILE A 216 18.45 -26.22 -0.83
CA ILE A 216 17.90 -24.89 -0.58
C ILE A 216 17.24 -24.85 0.81
N ARG A 217 17.52 -23.78 1.56
CA ARG A 217 17.08 -23.62 2.94
C ARG A 217 15.56 -23.58 3.05
N ARG A 218 15.04 -24.42 3.94
CA ARG A 218 13.61 -24.46 4.30
C ARG A 218 13.23 -23.16 5.01
N GLY A 219 12.31 -22.39 4.43
CA GLY A 219 11.77 -21.19 5.06
C GLY A 219 12.06 -19.86 4.36
N HIS A 220 12.74 -19.85 3.21
CA HIS A 220 12.82 -18.65 2.35
C HIS A 220 11.43 -18.08 2.00
N PHE A 221 10.41 -18.94 1.99
CA PHE A 221 9.01 -18.57 1.79
C PHE A 221 8.46 -17.52 2.76
N ARG A 222 9.08 -17.32 3.93
CA ARG A 222 8.66 -16.25 4.85
C ARG A 222 8.87 -14.85 4.25
N ASP A 223 9.85 -14.70 3.35
CA ASP A 223 10.18 -13.43 2.69
C ASP A 223 9.58 -13.31 1.28
N PHE A 224 8.69 -14.23 0.89
CA PHE A 224 7.96 -14.15 -0.39
C PHE A 224 7.13 -12.85 -0.47
N TYR A 225 6.66 -12.36 0.68
CA TYR A 225 5.93 -11.10 0.82
C TYR A 225 6.73 -9.87 0.37
N THR A 226 8.04 -9.86 0.63
CA THR A 226 8.94 -8.73 0.34
C THR A 226 9.42 -8.73 -1.10
N THR A 227 9.59 -9.92 -1.68
CA THR A 227 10.29 -10.05 -2.97
C THR A 227 9.42 -9.71 -4.19
N ILE A 228 8.12 -9.97 -4.13
CA ILE A 228 7.20 -9.61 -5.22
C ILE A 228 6.93 -8.09 -5.27
N VAL A 229 6.99 -7.41 -4.12
CA VAL A 229 6.63 -5.99 -4.02
C VAL A 229 7.70 -5.08 -4.64
N GLN A 230 8.97 -5.50 -4.65
CA GLN A 230 10.07 -4.70 -5.24
C GLN A 230 10.05 -4.64 -6.77
N ALA A 231 9.36 -5.56 -7.46
CA ALA A 231 9.30 -5.57 -8.92
C ALA A 231 8.25 -4.60 -9.50
N LEU A 232 7.37 -4.03 -8.67
CA LEU A 232 6.44 -3.00 -9.10
C LEU A 232 7.07 -1.63 -8.82
N PRO A 233 7.33 -0.79 -9.83
CA PRO A 233 7.82 0.55 -9.59
C PRO A 233 6.79 1.26 -8.69
N THR A 234 7.21 1.58 -7.47
CA THR A 234 6.47 2.53 -6.64
C THR A 234 6.46 3.83 -7.43
N VAL A 235 5.34 4.13 -8.08
CA VAL A 235 5.13 5.42 -8.73
C VAL A 235 5.43 6.48 -7.66
N PRO A 236 6.48 7.31 -7.84
CA PRO A 236 6.77 8.37 -6.89
C PRO A 236 5.52 9.24 -6.81
N GLY A 237 5.00 9.41 -5.59
CA GLY A 237 3.82 10.21 -5.32
C GLY A 237 4.10 11.69 -5.56
N GLU A 238 4.19 12.09 -6.82
CA GLU A 238 4.04 13.48 -7.23
C GLU A 238 2.55 13.83 -7.18
N GLY A 239 2.13 14.32 -6.03
CA GLY A 239 0.74 14.70 -5.81
C GLY A 239 0.51 15.48 -4.53
N GLY A 240 1.53 16.24 -4.09
CA GLY A 240 1.35 17.26 -3.08
C GLY A 240 0.54 18.41 -3.69
N VAL A 241 -0.77 18.37 -3.52
CA VAL A 241 -1.67 19.50 -3.77
C VAL A 241 -1.23 20.62 -2.82
N ARG A 242 -0.58 21.65 -3.37
CA ARG A 242 -0.50 22.98 -2.77
C ARG A 242 -1.69 23.82 -3.23
#